data_AF-A0A3E2TA87-F1
#
_entry.id   AF-A0A3E2TA87-F1
#
_cell.length_a   1.000
_cell.length_b   1.000
_cell.length_c   1.000
_cell.angle_alpha   90.00
_cell.angle_beta   90.00
_cell.angle_gamma   90.00
#
_symmetry.space_group_name_H-M   'P 1'
#
loop_
_entity.id
_entity.type
_entity.pdbx_description
1 polymer ?
#
loop_
_entity_poly.entity_id
_entity_poly.type
_entity_poly.pdbx_seq_one_letter_code
_entity_poly.pdbx_strand_id
1 'polypeptide(L)'
;MLTRLVIDKDGYPVGTEGGIRDYSGNGWKFDASNNTLTLESGSYDFSGEENALRPLNPNVHLVVESGAKLTGGAFAKEPTGEGAGTFRTVTLNGTGSITAVNGLASGDWGNKLYVVPTGANTITASKPIRDINLKAIYDDDVADLYPTQSDLSTILLNVGWLEYHGYIEENTDIVLNQGTYSTLKMADNGTPVIVNAPFEADAGYYTYYGDGWHIQKSSEGIGTLYLTGGNTYNFRYTDPVKKTGQLDAVICGISNEYGIIEDGIFNTTVTNGWPEDDPAKTRKIEGGTFAAGLLYNDGTITGGAFNGKDSIFTQGTVLSGNYRSVTVKDGTILKVNDTHPLVYDKTAHDLVQGSAWDLYSYAGTVLTVESNVDITNINGQEIGDAFSSYYLNGETNKKVVCFKMPDSDVELNSTKIVVPDPKPEPEPEAPTYTLTVKGGTFTYNGGEAMTSASVPVDAEVKVTLNQSAVPEGMVFDLWAMDEASLLGNPAVAYNEESFTIPAGTVAKNSIVTVEAQYRDATIESEPSILGTAAIIGVAGAGTAVIVWQGYRIGMELYEKYFQPTPEEDAVVEPTLESQMTDPIS
;
A
#
# COMPACT_ATOMS: atom_id res chain seq x y z
N MET A 1 -23.27 -55.88 -20.84
CA MET A 1 -21.84 -55.65 -21.10
C MET A 1 -21.70 -54.35 -21.86
N LEU A 2 -20.80 -53.47 -21.45
CA LEU A 2 -20.43 -52.28 -22.22
C LEU A 2 -19.60 -52.74 -23.41
N THR A 3 -20.00 -52.38 -24.61
CA THR A 3 -19.25 -52.72 -25.83
C THR A 3 -18.17 -51.70 -26.15
N ARG A 4 -18.41 -50.42 -25.89
CA ARG A 4 -17.43 -49.33 -26.07
C ARG A 4 -16.73 -48.97 -24.77
N LEU A 5 -15.49 -48.49 -24.84
CA LEU A 5 -14.79 -47.92 -23.70
C LEU A 5 -15.50 -46.63 -23.25
N VAL A 6 -15.73 -46.53 -21.95
CA VAL A 6 -16.20 -45.32 -21.29
C VAL A 6 -15.34 -45.17 -20.06
N ILE A 7 -14.80 -43.98 -19.83
CA ILE A 7 -14.03 -43.64 -18.63
C ILE A 7 -14.97 -42.92 -17.65
N ASP A 8 -14.93 -43.30 -16.38
CA ASP A 8 -15.72 -42.69 -15.33
C ASP A 8 -15.11 -41.36 -14.83
N LYS A 9 -15.73 -40.79 -13.80
CA LYS A 9 -15.29 -39.51 -13.21
C LYS A 9 -13.95 -39.61 -12.47
N ASP A 10 -13.55 -40.80 -12.05
CA ASP A 10 -12.33 -41.05 -11.27
C ASP A 10 -11.19 -41.51 -12.20
N GLY A 11 -11.42 -41.57 -13.51
CA GLY A 11 -10.44 -41.89 -14.54
C GLY A 11 -10.28 -43.40 -14.79
N TYR A 12 -11.24 -44.23 -14.38
CA TYR A 12 -11.22 -45.68 -14.60
C TYR A 12 -12.22 -46.12 -15.66
N PRO A 13 -11.98 -47.25 -16.36
CA PRO A 13 -12.99 -47.81 -17.27
C PRO A 13 -14.27 -48.20 -16.52
N VAL A 14 -15.43 -47.76 -17.02
CA VAL A 14 -16.74 -48.11 -16.44
C VAL A 14 -16.94 -49.63 -16.46
N GLY A 15 -17.28 -50.19 -15.30
CA GLY A 15 -17.45 -51.64 -15.10
C GLY A 15 -16.34 -52.28 -14.26
N THR A 16 -15.24 -51.56 -14.01
CA THR A 16 -14.11 -52.00 -13.17
C THR A 16 -14.31 -51.72 -11.68
N GLU A 17 -15.44 -51.14 -11.28
CA GLU A 17 -15.74 -50.74 -9.90
C GLU A 17 -14.67 -49.80 -9.30
N GLY A 18 -14.20 -48.83 -10.10
CA GLY A 18 -13.12 -47.91 -9.69
C GLY A 18 -11.73 -48.55 -9.77
N GLY A 19 -11.51 -49.43 -10.75
CA GLY A 19 -10.23 -50.08 -10.99
C GLY A 19 -9.94 -51.32 -10.14
N ILE A 20 -10.88 -51.78 -9.30
CA ILE A 20 -10.67 -52.94 -8.41
C ILE A 20 -11.04 -54.29 -9.05
N ARG A 21 -11.65 -54.27 -10.23
CA ARG A 21 -12.16 -55.45 -10.91
C ARG A 21 -11.78 -55.48 -12.39
N ASP A 22 -11.39 -56.66 -12.87
CA ASP A 22 -11.15 -56.89 -14.28
C ASP A 22 -12.43 -56.66 -15.10
N TYR A 23 -12.29 -56.02 -16.25
CA TYR A 23 -13.39 -55.79 -17.16
C TYR A 23 -12.89 -55.63 -18.59
N SER A 24 -13.74 -55.94 -19.58
CA SER A 24 -13.36 -55.86 -20.98
C SER A 24 -14.56 -55.49 -21.85
N GLY A 25 -14.27 -54.94 -23.02
CA GLY A 25 -15.25 -54.62 -24.06
C GLY A 25 -14.68 -54.88 -25.45
N ASN A 26 -15.30 -54.31 -26.48
CA ASN A 26 -14.81 -54.46 -27.84
C ASN A 26 -13.54 -53.63 -28.02
N GLY A 27 -12.41 -54.30 -28.22
CA GLY A 27 -11.12 -53.67 -28.51
C GLY A 27 -10.37 -53.13 -27.29
N TRP A 28 -10.80 -53.45 -26.07
CA TRP A 28 -10.09 -53.05 -24.85
C TRP A 28 -10.32 -54.01 -23.68
N LYS A 29 -9.33 -54.10 -22.79
CA LYS A 29 -9.39 -54.86 -21.53
C LYS A 29 -8.71 -54.09 -20.41
N PHE A 30 -9.21 -54.23 -19.19
CA PHE A 30 -8.62 -53.69 -17.97
C PHE A 30 -8.28 -54.82 -17.00
N ASP A 31 -7.03 -54.83 -16.55
CA ASP A 31 -6.48 -55.74 -15.55
C ASP A 31 -6.30 -54.98 -14.23
N ALA A 32 -7.13 -55.33 -13.24
CA ALA A 32 -7.14 -54.67 -11.93
C ALA A 32 -5.93 -55.06 -11.07
N SER A 33 -5.28 -56.18 -11.35
CA SER A 33 -4.14 -56.65 -10.54
C SER A 33 -2.91 -55.74 -10.67
N ASN A 34 -2.79 -55.04 -11.81
CA ASN A 34 -1.67 -54.15 -12.12
C ASN A 34 -2.13 -52.75 -12.62
N ASN A 35 -3.43 -52.46 -12.55
CA ASN A 35 -4.07 -51.24 -13.05
C ASN A 35 -3.71 -50.95 -14.52
N THR A 36 -3.79 -51.94 -15.40
CA THR A 36 -3.45 -51.76 -16.82
C THR A 36 -4.68 -51.73 -17.69
N LEU A 37 -4.86 -50.65 -18.45
CA LEU A 37 -5.78 -50.57 -19.57
C LEU A 37 -5.03 -50.93 -20.85
N THR A 38 -5.45 -52.02 -21.50
CA THR A 38 -4.93 -52.40 -22.83
C THR A 38 -5.96 -52.07 -23.91
N LEU A 39 -5.53 -51.35 -24.94
CA LEU A 39 -6.30 -51.07 -26.15
C LEU A 39 -5.82 -52.01 -27.26
N GLU A 40 -6.68 -52.94 -27.67
CA GLU A 40 -6.38 -54.00 -28.63
C GLU A 40 -6.72 -53.55 -30.07
N SER A 41 -7.79 -52.78 -30.24
CA SER A 41 -8.20 -52.28 -31.56
C SER A 41 -9.03 -51.01 -31.51
N GLY A 42 -8.83 -50.10 -32.46
CA GLY A 42 -9.68 -48.90 -32.64
C GLY A 42 -8.93 -47.58 -32.49
N SER A 43 -9.68 -46.47 -32.43
CA SER A 43 -9.13 -45.13 -32.25
C SER A 43 -9.66 -44.54 -30.95
N TYR A 44 -8.78 -44.05 -30.11
CA TYR A 44 -9.11 -43.57 -28.77
C TYR A 44 -8.56 -42.17 -28.55
N ASP A 45 -9.43 -41.29 -28.06
CA ASP A 45 -9.11 -39.90 -27.76
C ASP A 45 -9.38 -39.63 -26.29
N PHE A 46 -8.36 -39.23 -25.53
CA PHE A 46 -8.45 -38.86 -24.12
C PHE A 46 -8.21 -37.34 -23.91
N SER A 47 -8.31 -36.55 -24.97
CA SER A 47 -8.16 -35.08 -24.92
C SER A 47 -9.33 -34.40 -24.20
N GLY A 48 -9.24 -33.08 -24.03
CA GLY A 48 -10.30 -32.25 -23.45
C GLY A 48 -11.43 -31.89 -24.42
N GLU A 49 -11.46 -32.48 -25.62
CA GLU A 49 -12.46 -32.19 -26.65
C GLU A 49 -13.85 -32.75 -26.30
N GLU A 50 -14.93 -32.12 -26.79
CA GLU A 50 -16.32 -32.41 -26.41
C GLU A 50 -16.73 -33.89 -26.54
N ASN A 51 -16.20 -34.59 -27.54
CA ASN A 51 -16.53 -35.98 -27.85
C ASN A 51 -15.43 -36.98 -27.43
N ALA A 52 -14.39 -36.51 -26.75
CA ALA A 52 -13.30 -37.35 -26.26
C ALA A 52 -13.73 -38.17 -25.02
N LEU A 53 -12.94 -39.18 -24.70
CA LEU A 53 -13.01 -39.90 -23.44
C LEU A 53 -12.54 -38.99 -22.30
N ARG A 54 -13.05 -39.23 -21.09
CA ARG A 54 -12.51 -38.59 -19.88
C ARG A 54 -11.04 -38.96 -19.72
N PRO A 55 -10.21 -38.08 -19.10
CA PRO A 55 -8.82 -38.37 -18.80
C PRO A 55 -8.66 -39.64 -17.98
N LEU A 56 -7.57 -40.35 -18.21
CA LEU A 56 -7.24 -41.56 -17.49
C LEU A 56 -6.65 -41.24 -16.12
N ASN A 57 -6.98 -42.03 -15.11
CA ASN A 57 -6.39 -41.88 -13.78
C ASN A 57 -4.86 -42.03 -13.85
N PRO A 58 -4.07 -41.16 -13.19
CA PRO A 58 -2.60 -41.20 -13.25
C PRO A 58 -1.99 -42.54 -12.79
N ASN A 59 -2.73 -43.32 -12.00
CA ASN A 59 -2.29 -44.63 -11.54
C ASN A 59 -2.47 -45.75 -12.58
N VAL A 60 -3.30 -45.54 -13.62
CA VAL A 60 -3.54 -46.54 -14.66
C VAL A 60 -2.40 -46.53 -15.69
N HIS A 61 -1.87 -47.70 -15.99
CA HIS A 61 -0.91 -47.92 -17.07
C HIS A 61 -1.67 -48.15 -18.38
N LEU A 62 -1.30 -47.40 -19.42
CA LEU A 62 -1.90 -47.54 -20.75
C LEU A 62 -0.99 -48.34 -21.68
N VAL A 63 -1.52 -49.42 -22.24
CA VAL A 63 -0.87 -50.24 -23.26
C VAL A 63 -1.71 -50.17 -24.54
N VAL A 64 -1.08 -49.89 -25.68
CA VAL A 64 -1.74 -49.73 -26.97
C VAL A 64 -1.13 -50.71 -27.96
N GLU A 65 -1.88 -51.76 -28.30
CA GLU A 65 -1.47 -52.77 -29.27
C GLU A 65 -1.53 -52.22 -30.70
N SER A 66 -0.88 -52.89 -31.66
CA SER A 66 -0.74 -52.41 -33.06
C SER A 66 -2.06 -52.26 -33.83
N GLY A 67 -3.17 -52.82 -33.32
CA GLY A 67 -4.52 -52.63 -33.85
C GLY A 67 -5.21 -51.35 -33.38
N ALA A 68 -4.64 -50.65 -32.39
CA ALA A 68 -5.21 -49.45 -31.78
C ALA A 68 -4.31 -48.22 -32.01
N LYS A 69 -4.90 -47.02 -31.90
CA LYS A 69 -4.18 -45.74 -31.99
C LYS A 69 -4.75 -44.71 -31.02
N LEU A 70 -3.87 -43.89 -30.44
CA LEU A 70 -4.24 -42.68 -29.71
C LEU A 70 -4.33 -41.47 -30.66
N THR A 71 -5.41 -40.70 -30.53
CA THR A 71 -5.62 -39.45 -31.30
C THR A 71 -5.59 -38.20 -30.43
N GLY A 72 -5.59 -38.35 -29.12
CA GLY A 72 -5.47 -37.24 -28.18
C GLY A 72 -5.35 -37.72 -26.74
N GLY A 73 -4.87 -36.83 -25.88
CA GLY A 73 -4.78 -37.06 -24.43
C GLY A 73 -3.45 -36.66 -23.82
N ALA A 74 -3.45 -36.57 -22.50
CA ALA A 74 -2.29 -36.29 -21.67
C ALA A 74 -2.25 -37.29 -20.50
N PHE A 75 -1.08 -37.91 -20.30
CA PHE A 75 -0.92 -39.05 -19.41
C PHE A 75 0.23 -38.83 -18.41
N ALA A 76 0.06 -39.24 -17.15
CA ALA A 76 1.10 -39.17 -16.12
C ALA A 76 2.26 -40.15 -16.39
N LYS A 77 1.97 -41.26 -17.07
CA LYS A 77 2.93 -42.29 -17.45
C LYS A 77 2.91 -42.44 -18.96
N GLU A 78 4.08 -42.68 -19.55
CA GLU A 78 4.22 -42.90 -20.98
C GLU A 78 3.39 -44.13 -21.40
N PRO A 79 2.40 -43.97 -22.30
CA PRO A 79 1.71 -45.11 -22.86
C PRO A 79 2.70 -46.00 -23.64
N THR A 80 2.55 -47.31 -23.53
CA THR A 80 3.47 -48.29 -24.13
C THR A 80 2.79 -49.10 -25.22
N GLY A 81 3.58 -49.82 -26.02
CA GLY A 81 3.08 -50.68 -27.10
C GLY A 81 3.19 -50.04 -28.48
N GLU A 82 3.11 -50.89 -29.51
CA GLU A 82 3.38 -50.48 -30.91
C GLU A 82 2.36 -49.46 -31.45
N GLY A 83 1.13 -49.43 -30.92
CA GLY A 83 0.08 -48.50 -31.34
C GLY A 83 0.07 -47.17 -30.59
N ALA A 84 0.93 -46.99 -29.57
CA ALA A 84 0.91 -45.81 -28.69
C ALA A 84 1.28 -44.51 -29.43
N GLY A 85 2.17 -44.61 -30.43
CA GLY A 85 2.64 -43.47 -31.22
C GLY A 85 3.76 -42.68 -30.53
N THR A 86 3.87 -41.40 -30.88
CA THR A 86 4.88 -40.47 -30.34
C THR A 86 4.23 -39.47 -29.38
N PHE A 87 4.96 -39.06 -28.35
CA PHE A 87 4.47 -38.10 -27.34
C PHE A 87 5.39 -36.89 -27.25
N ARG A 88 4.83 -35.75 -26.84
CA ARG A 88 5.59 -34.62 -26.29
C ARG A 88 5.66 -34.76 -24.79
N THR A 89 6.84 -34.48 -24.23
CA THR A 89 6.96 -34.31 -22.79
C THR A 89 6.52 -32.90 -22.43
N VAL A 90 5.68 -32.78 -21.41
CA VAL A 90 5.39 -31.51 -20.74
C VAL A 90 5.91 -31.62 -19.31
N THR A 91 6.80 -30.71 -18.93
CA THR A 91 7.35 -30.65 -17.57
C THR A 91 6.97 -29.32 -16.92
N LEU A 92 6.39 -29.36 -15.73
CA LEU A 92 6.22 -28.18 -14.89
C LEU A 92 7.51 -27.95 -14.08
N ASN A 93 8.14 -26.81 -14.30
CA ASN A 93 9.37 -26.44 -13.60
C ASN A 93 9.07 -25.69 -12.28
N GLY A 94 10.06 -25.65 -11.39
CA GLY A 94 9.94 -25.08 -10.04
C GLY A 94 9.35 -26.05 -9.02
N THR A 95 8.77 -25.51 -7.94
CA THR A 95 8.27 -26.31 -6.80
C THR A 95 6.79 -26.68 -6.90
N GLY A 96 6.14 -26.39 -8.02
CA GLY A 96 4.71 -26.68 -8.22
C GLY A 96 4.50 -28.14 -8.61
N SER A 97 3.23 -28.56 -8.64
CA SER A 97 2.82 -29.83 -9.22
C SER A 97 1.64 -29.61 -10.16
N ILE A 98 1.43 -30.55 -11.08
CA ILE A 98 0.20 -30.65 -11.85
C ILE A 98 -0.86 -31.21 -10.91
N THR A 99 -2.01 -30.55 -10.86
CA THR A 99 -3.10 -30.88 -9.94
C THR A 99 -4.31 -31.43 -10.67
N ALA A 100 -4.48 -31.12 -11.96
CA ALA A 100 -5.52 -31.71 -12.79
C ALA A 100 -5.12 -31.74 -14.27
N VAL A 101 -5.69 -32.71 -14.99
CA VAL A 101 -5.65 -32.80 -16.46
C VAL A 101 -7.08 -33.06 -16.96
N ASN A 102 -7.56 -32.27 -17.92
CA ASN A 102 -8.92 -32.37 -18.48
C ASN A 102 -10.02 -32.46 -17.40
N GLY A 103 -9.84 -31.72 -16.30
CA GLY A 103 -10.76 -31.67 -15.16
C GLY A 103 -10.64 -32.82 -14.13
N LEU A 104 -9.76 -33.81 -14.34
CA LEU A 104 -9.51 -34.87 -13.34
C LEU A 104 -8.44 -34.42 -12.36
N ALA A 105 -8.87 -34.02 -11.16
CA ALA A 105 -7.98 -33.62 -10.08
C ALA A 105 -7.32 -34.82 -9.38
N SER A 106 -6.01 -34.77 -9.17
CA SER A 106 -5.26 -35.77 -8.40
C SER A 106 -3.91 -35.21 -7.93
N GLY A 107 -3.43 -35.67 -6.77
CA GLY A 107 -2.06 -35.40 -6.30
C GLY A 107 -0.99 -36.25 -7.00
N ASP A 108 -1.40 -37.29 -7.73
CA ASP A 108 -0.50 -38.28 -8.34
C ASP A 108 -0.05 -37.90 -9.77
N TRP A 109 -0.54 -36.78 -10.32
CA TRP A 109 -0.12 -36.31 -11.64
C TRP A 109 1.37 -35.91 -11.70
N GLY A 110 1.98 -35.58 -10.56
CA GLY A 110 3.39 -35.20 -10.49
C GLY A 110 3.69 -33.89 -11.22
N ASN A 111 4.82 -33.82 -11.93
CA ASN A 111 5.26 -32.63 -12.67
C ASN A 111 5.58 -32.92 -14.15
N LYS A 112 5.36 -34.15 -14.63
CA LYS A 112 5.66 -34.57 -16.00
C LYS A 112 4.45 -35.24 -16.60
N LEU A 113 4.08 -34.84 -17.82
CA LEU A 113 3.05 -35.47 -18.64
C LEU A 113 3.62 -35.91 -19.99
N TYR A 114 2.99 -36.92 -20.55
CA TYR A 114 3.16 -37.40 -21.90
C TYR A 114 1.91 -37.04 -22.69
N VAL A 115 2.04 -36.09 -23.60
CA VAL A 115 0.92 -35.52 -24.35
C VAL A 115 0.98 -36.01 -25.79
N VAL A 116 -0.16 -36.50 -26.28
CA VAL A 116 -0.32 -36.80 -27.71
C VAL A 116 -0.22 -35.47 -28.46
N PRO A 117 0.61 -35.34 -29.51
CA PRO A 117 0.79 -34.07 -30.24
C PRO A 117 -0.50 -33.52 -30.86
N THR A 118 -1.52 -34.37 -31.04
CA THR A 118 -2.85 -34.01 -31.52
C THR A 118 -3.85 -33.92 -30.38
N GLY A 119 -4.83 -33.01 -30.52
CA GLY A 119 -5.86 -32.76 -29.51
C GLY A 119 -5.44 -31.79 -28.43
N ALA A 120 -6.39 -31.00 -27.94
CA ALA A 120 -6.14 -29.99 -26.90
C ALA A 120 -6.41 -30.57 -25.51
N ASN A 121 -5.55 -30.25 -24.53
CA ASN A 121 -5.69 -30.71 -23.16
C ASN A 121 -5.66 -29.52 -22.20
N THR A 122 -6.55 -29.49 -21.20
CA THR A 122 -6.41 -28.54 -20.11
C THR A 122 -5.48 -29.09 -19.04
N ILE A 123 -4.51 -28.29 -18.63
CA ILE A 123 -3.53 -28.64 -17.61
C ILE A 123 -3.62 -27.60 -16.50
N THR A 124 -3.93 -28.05 -15.29
CA THR A 124 -3.99 -27.20 -14.10
C THR A 124 -2.80 -27.49 -13.21
N ALA A 125 -2.07 -26.45 -12.81
CA ALA A 125 -0.95 -26.52 -11.88
C ALA A 125 -1.30 -25.92 -10.52
N SER A 126 -0.50 -26.25 -9.51
CA SER A 126 -0.65 -25.71 -8.15
C SER A 126 -0.24 -24.23 -8.02
N LYS A 127 0.35 -23.65 -9.07
CA LYS A 127 0.81 -22.26 -9.17
C LYS A 127 0.45 -21.72 -10.55
N PRO A 128 0.32 -20.39 -10.72
CA PRO A 128 0.13 -19.79 -12.04
C PRO A 128 1.19 -20.25 -13.03
N ILE A 129 0.77 -20.57 -14.25
CA ILE A 129 1.64 -20.90 -15.37
C ILE A 129 1.85 -19.60 -16.14
N ARG A 130 3.04 -19.03 -16.13
CA ARG A 130 3.35 -17.68 -16.65
C ARG A 130 4.14 -17.69 -17.94
N ASP A 131 4.76 -18.82 -18.26
CA ASP A 131 5.57 -18.98 -19.46
C ASP A 131 5.56 -20.43 -19.95
N ILE A 132 5.84 -20.59 -21.24
CA ILE A 132 6.09 -21.85 -21.92
C ILE A 132 7.43 -21.71 -22.62
N ASN A 133 8.39 -22.56 -22.27
CA ASN A 133 9.75 -22.53 -22.80
C ASN A 133 10.42 -21.15 -22.72
N LEU A 134 10.24 -20.43 -21.60
CA LEU A 134 10.71 -19.06 -21.35
C LEU A 134 9.98 -17.97 -22.15
N LYS A 135 9.09 -18.34 -23.08
CA LYS A 135 8.19 -17.39 -23.73
C LYS A 135 7.04 -17.04 -22.78
N ALA A 136 6.97 -15.78 -22.40
CA ALA A 136 6.00 -15.26 -21.46
C ALA A 136 4.58 -15.32 -22.05
N ILE A 137 3.57 -15.65 -21.24
CA ILE A 137 2.16 -15.66 -21.64
C ILE A 137 1.52 -14.34 -21.19
N TYR A 138 1.40 -13.38 -22.11
CA TYR A 138 0.91 -12.02 -21.86
C TYR A 138 -0.02 -11.52 -22.98
N ASP A 139 -0.75 -10.44 -22.68
CA ASP A 139 -1.65 -9.73 -23.61
C ASP A 139 -2.61 -10.65 -24.41
N ASP A 140 -2.59 -10.60 -25.74
CA ASP A 140 -3.49 -11.36 -26.62
C ASP A 140 -3.40 -12.87 -26.39
N ASP A 141 -2.22 -13.40 -26.04
CA ASP A 141 -2.02 -14.83 -25.77
C ASP A 141 -2.83 -15.31 -24.56
N VAL A 142 -3.16 -14.41 -23.63
CA VAL A 142 -3.95 -14.73 -22.44
C VAL A 142 -5.33 -15.28 -22.83
N ALA A 143 -5.94 -14.75 -23.89
CA ALA A 143 -7.27 -15.15 -24.33
C ALA A 143 -7.29 -16.54 -24.97
N ASP A 144 -6.19 -16.95 -25.61
CA ASP A 144 -6.09 -18.22 -26.33
C ASP A 144 -5.57 -19.37 -25.43
N LEU A 145 -4.66 -19.06 -24.50
CA LEU A 145 -4.04 -20.08 -23.65
C LEU A 145 -4.73 -20.27 -22.31
N TYR A 146 -5.30 -19.24 -21.67
CA TYR A 146 -6.03 -19.43 -20.42
C TYR A 146 -7.52 -19.62 -20.70
N PRO A 147 -8.12 -20.78 -20.36
CA PRO A 147 -9.56 -20.99 -20.54
C PRO A 147 -10.42 -19.99 -19.77
N THR A 148 -9.87 -19.37 -18.72
CA THR A 148 -10.52 -18.33 -17.94
C THR A 148 -9.49 -17.30 -17.50
N GLN A 149 -9.69 -16.03 -17.83
CA GLN A 149 -8.71 -14.96 -17.56
C GLN A 149 -8.41 -14.72 -16.06
N SER A 150 -9.32 -15.15 -15.17
CA SER A 150 -9.11 -15.05 -13.72
C SER A 150 -8.33 -16.24 -13.13
N ASP A 151 -8.18 -17.35 -13.87
CA ASP A 151 -7.43 -18.53 -13.44
C ASP A 151 -6.20 -18.73 -14.31
N LEU A 152 -5.08 -18.22 -13.82
CA LEU A 152 -3.80 -18.31 -14.51
C LEU A 152 -3.06 -19.62 -14.19
N SER A 153 -3.67 -20.52 -13.41
CA SER A 153 -3.10 -21.82 -13.08
C SER A 153 -3.49 -22.93 -14.06
N THR A 154 -4.47 -22.67 -14.94
CA THR A 154 -4.96 -23.61 -15.93
C THR A 154 -4.70 -23.10 -17.34
N ILE A 155 -4.03 -23.91 -18.17
CA ILE A 155 -3.81 -23.59 -19.60
C ILE A 155 -4.48 -24.61 -20.51
N LEU A 156 -4.89 -24.17 -21.71
CA LEU A 156 -5.24 -25.01 -22.84
C LEU A 156 -3.97 -25.32 -23.64
N LEU A 157 -3.45 -26.55 -23.49
CA LEU A 157 -2.27 -27.00 -24.19
C LEU A 157 -2.66 -27.68 -25.51
N ASN A 158 -2.31 -27.06 -26.63
CA ASN A 158 -2.37 -27.65 -27.97
C ASN A 158 -0.99 -27.54 -28.63
N VAL A 159 -0.29 -28.68 -28.77
CA VAL A 159 1.08 -28.73 -29.29
C VAL A 159 1.18 -28.12 -30.68
N GLY A 160 0.27 -28.48 -31.59
CA GLY A 160 0.27 -27.95 -32.95
C GLY A 160 0.02 -26.44 -33.02
N TRP A 161 -0.83 -25.92 -32.12
CA TRP A 161 -1.04 -24.47 -32.00
C TRP A 161 0.22 -23.75 -31.49
N LEU A 162 0.90 -24.33 -30.49
CA LEU A 162 2.15 -23.77 -29.94
C LEU A 162 3.28 -23.77 -30.99
N GLU A 163 3.42 -24.85 -31.75
CA GLU A 163 4.39 -24.93 -32.86
C GLU A 163 4.07 -23.87 -33.95
N TYR A 164 2.80 -23.72 -34.32
CA TYR A 164 2.37 -22.77 -35.35
C TYR A 164 2.62 -21.31 -34.95
N HIS A 165 2.40 -20.94 -33.67
CA HIS A 165 2.63 -19.60 -33.14
C HIS A 165 4.06 -19.37 -32.63
N GLY A 166 4.97 -20.33 -32.87
CA GLY A 166 6.39 -20.21 -32.51
C GLY A 166 6.63 -20.12 -31.00
N TYR A 167 5.75 -20.71 -30.19
CA TYR A 167 5.98 -20.90 -28.75
C TYR A 167 7.02 -21.97 -28.48
N ILE A 168 7.04 -22.99 -29.33
CA ILE A 168 7.97 -24.12 -29.27
C ILE A 168 8.44 -24.44 -30.69
N GLU A 169 9.68 -24.91 -30.83
CA GLU A 169 10.13 -25.46 -32.10
C GLU A 169 9.57 -26.87 -32.30
N GLU A 170 9.46 -27.30 -33.56
CA GLU A 170 9.02 -28.66 -33.86
C GLU A 170 9.94 -29.68 -33.16
N ASN A 171 9.34 -30.66 -32.49
CA ASN A 171 10.06 -31.71 -31.78
C ASN A 171 10.81 -31.30 -30.52
N THR A 172 10.47 -30.15 -29.95
CA THR A 172 10.97 -29.75 -28.62
C THR A 172 10.05 -30.20 -27.49
N ASP A 173 10.66 -30.53 -26.35
CA ASP A 173 9.93 -30.74 -25.11
C ASP A 173 9.36 -29.40 -24.59
N ILE A 174 8.24 -29.50 -23.89
CA ILE A 174 7.52 -28.35 -23.35
C ILE A 174 7.84 -28.23 -21.87
N VAL A 175 8.30 -27.05 -21.46
CA VAL A 175 8.60 -26.70 -20.08
C VAL A 175 7.71 -25.53 -19.68
N LEU A 176 6.77 -25.79 -18.79
CA LEU A 176 5.91 -24.77 -18.20
C LEU A 176 6.65 -24.12 -17.03
N ASN A 177 6.54 -22.80 -16.89
CA ASN A 177 7.25 -22.03 -15.87
C ASN A 177 8.77 -22.25 -15.91
N GLN A 178 9.34 -22.32 -17.11
CA GLN A 178 10.79 -22.40 -17.27
C GLN A 178 11.46 -21.14 -16.72
N GLY A 179 10.82 -19.99 -16.93
CA GLY A 179 11.24 -18.71 -16.40
C GLY A 179 11.14 -18.63 -14.87
N THR A 180 12.00 -17.79 -14.29
CA THR A 180 11.94 -17.46 -12.86
C THR A 180 11.22 -16.13 -12.67
N TYR A 181 9.94 -16.21 -12.29
CA TYR A 181 9.16 -15.04 -11.93
C TYR A 181 9.53 -14.57 -10.51
N SER A 182 10.47 -13.62 -10.41
CA SER A 182 11.02 -13.17 -9.12
C SER A 182 10.94 -11.65 -8.95
N THR A 183 11.05 -11.21 -7.69
CA THR A 183 11.15 -9.78 -7.35
C THR A 183 12.36 -9.16 -8.04
N LEU A 184 12.27 -7.87 -8.37
CA LEU A 184 13.32 -7.14 -9.09
C LEU A 184 14.68 -7.27 -8.40
N LYS A 185 15.71 -7.51 -9.20
CA LYS A 185 17.12 -7.41 -8.80
C LYS A 185 17.89 -6.59 -9.81
N MET A 186 18.87 -5.86 -9.31
CA MET A 186 19.82 -5.05 -10.08
C MET A 186 21.20 -5.70 -9.98
N ALA A 187 21.93 -5.68 -11.09
CA ALA A 187 23.35 -5.99 -11.09
C ALA A 187 24.15 -4.78 -10.55
N ASP A 188 25.39 -5.02 -10.15
CA ASP A 188 26.29 -4.00 -9.57
C ASP A 188 26.48 -2.78 -10.49
N ASN A 189 26.32 -2.96 -11.80
CA ASN A 189 26.42 -1.89 -12.80
C ASN A 189 25.15 -1.05 -12.96
N GLY A 190 24.06 -1.32 -12.22
CA GLY A 190 22.83 -0.55 -12.32
C GLY A 190 21.80 -1.04 -13.34
N THR A 191 21.98 -2.22 -13.96
CA THR A 191 21.00 -2.82 -14.88
C THR A 191 20.15 -3.89 -14.21
N PRO A 192 18.86 -4.06 -14.58
CA PRO A 192 18.04 -5.16 -14.09
C PRO A 192 18.58 -6.53 -14.49
N VAL A 193 18.54 -7.48 -13.58
CA VAL A 193 18.93 -8.86 -13.82
C VAL A 193 17.77 -9.61 -14.47
N ILE A 194 17.93 -9.94 -15.76
CA ILE A 194 16.91 -10.63 -16.58
C ILE A 194 17.24 -12.09 -16.89
N VAL A 195 18.32 -12.62 -16.31
CA VAL A 195 18.75 -14.01 -16.56
C VAL A 195 17.63 -14.96 -16.13
N ASN A 196 17.19 -15.82 -17.06
CA ASN A 196 16.06 -16.73 -16.89
C ASN A 196 14.71 -16.05 -16.57
N ALA A 197 14.57 -14.74 -16.80
CA ALA A 197 13.26 -14.11 -16.77
C ALA A 197 12.48 -14.53 -18.03
N PRO A 198 11.18 -14.86 -17.91
CA PRO A 198 10.36 -15.10 -19.09
C PRO A 198 10.24 -13.81 -19.90
N PHE A 199 10.16 -13.94 -21.23
CA PHE A 199 10.12 -12.79 -22.11
C PHE A 199 9.17 -12.95 -23.29
N GLU A 200 8.76 -11.80 -23.82
CA GLU A 200 8.07 -11.68 -25.09
C GLU A 200 9.00 -10.99 -26.10
N ALA A 201 8.92 -11.38 -27.37
CA ALA A 201 9.64 -10.73 -28.45
C ALA A 201 8.65 -10.16 -29.47
N ASP A 202 8.66 -8.85 -29.65
CA ASP A 202 7.80 -8.14 -30.60
C ASP A 202 8.57 -7.00 -31.29
N ALA A 203 8.39 -6.87 -32.60
CA ALA A 203 8.94 -5.80 -33.43
C ALA A 203 10.44 -5.45 -33.20
N GLY A 204 11.26 -6.43 -32.83
CA GLY A 204 12.70 -6.24 -32.55
C GLY A 204 13.04 -5.82 -31.11
N TYR A 205 12.04 -5.76 -30.24
CA TYR A 205 12.16 -5.55 -28.80
C TYR A 205 11.90 -6.85 -28.04
N TYR A 206 12.47 -6.91 -26.85
CA TYR A 206 12.26 -7.98 -25.89
C TYR A 206 11.75 -7.37 -24.59
N THR A 207 10.62 -7.86 -24.10
CA THR A 207 10.06 -7.49 -22.81
C THR A 207 10.25 -8.63 -21.84
N TYR A 208 11.05 -8.45 -20.81
CA TYR A 208 11.31 -9.45 -19.77
C TYR A 208 10.44 -9.14 -18.55
N TYR A 209 9.81 -10.16 -17.99
CA TYR A 209 8.84 -10.01 -16.90
C TYR A 209 9.35 -10.60 -15.60
N GLY A 210 9.05 -9.93 -14.50
CA GLY A 210 9.22 -10.44 -13.15
C GLY A 210 8.07 -10.01 -12.25
N ASP A 211 8.19 -10.34 -10.96
CA ASP A 211 7.15 -10.06 -9.98
C ASP A 211 7.15 -8.58 -9.59
N GLY A 212 6.17 -7.84 -10.11
CA GLY A 212 6.03 -6.40 -9.89
C GLY A 212 6.77 -5.52 -10.89
N TRP A 213 7.46 -6.06 -11.89
CA TRP A 213 8.24 -5.26 -12.83
C TRP A 213 8.35 -5.94 -14.19
N HIS A 214 8.64 -5.14 -15.22
CA HIS A 214 9.11 -5.64 -16.50
C HIS A 214 10.15 -4.70 -17.09
N ILE A 215 10.99 -5.18 -18.00
CA ILE A 215 11.94 -4.33 -18.73
C ILE A 215 11.83 -4.61 -20.22
N GLN A 216 11.66 -3.54 -21.00
CA GLN A 216 11.69 -3.60 -22.44
C GLN A 216 13.04 -3.10 -22.96
N LYS A 217 13.69 -3.88 -23.83
CA LYS A 217 14.96 -3.52 -24.47
C LYS A 217 15.06 -4.05 -25.89
N SER A 218 15.82 -3.37 -26.73
CA SER A 218 16.30 -3.94 -27.99
C SER A 218 17.44 -4.93 -27.73
N SER A 219 17.92 -5.62 -28.77
CA SER A 219 19.05 -6.55 -28.67
C SER A 219 20.32 -5.90 -28.09
N GLU A 220 20.57 -4.63 -28.38
CA GLU A 220 21.78 -3.90 -27.97
C GLU A 220 21.53 -2.84 -26.87
N GLY A 221 20.26 -2.47 -26.61
CA GLY A 221 19.90 -1.44 -25.66
C GLY A 221 19.93 -1.88 -24.20
N ILE A 222 20.14 -0.90 -23.29
CA ILE A 222 20.04 -1.09 -21.84
C ILE A 222 18.57 -1.26 -21.41
N GLY A 223 17.63 -0.61 -22.12
CA GLY A 223 16.19 -0.74 -21.92
C GLY A 223 15.57 0.24 -20.94
N THR A 224 14.25 0.13 -20.81
CA THR A 224 13.42 0.87 -19.86
C THR A 224 12.78 -0.11 -18.90
N LEU A 225 13.03 0.08 -17.60
CA LEU A 225 12.44 -0.67 -16.51
C LEU A 225 11.10 -0.04 -16.12
N TYR A 226 10.05 -0.85 -16.13
CA TYR A 226 8.69 -0.47 -15.76
C TYR A 226 8.37 -1.01 -14.38
N LEU A 227 8.02 -0.11 -13.46
CA LEU A 227 7.64 -0.43 -12.10
C LEU A 227 6.13 -0.54 -12.01
N THR A 228 5.65 -1.77 -11.85
CA THR A 228 4.23 -2.03 -11.61
C THR A 228 3.95 -1.95 -10.10
N GLY A 229 2.68 -1.86 -9.73
CA GLY A 229 2.32 -1.52 -8.36
C GLY A 229 2.23 -2.69 -7.39
N GLY A 230 1.84 -2.34 -6.16
CA GLY A 230 1.88 -3.26 -5.02
C GLY A 230 3.24 -3.36 -4.34
N ASN A 231 4.27 -2.68 -4.86
CA ASN A 231 5.63 -2.70 -4.31
C ASN A 231 6.20 -1.28 -4.10
N THR A 232 7.11 -1.19 -3.13
CA THR A 232 7.96 -0.03 -2.87
C THR A 232 9.40 -0.40 -3.23
N TYR A 233 10.09 0.48 -3.93
CA TYR A 233 11.41 0.23 -4.51
C TYR A 233 12.42 1.22 -3.95
N ASN A 234 13.52 0.69 -3.41
CA ASN A 234 14.66 1.47 -2.95
C ASN A 234 15.92 1.12 -3.75
N PHE A 235 16.25 1.95 -4.73
CA PHE A 235 17.39 1.80 -5.62
C PHE A 235 18.72 2.25 -4.99
N ARG A 236 18.81 2.28 -3.65
CA ARG A 236 20.09 2.19 -2.93
C ARG A 236 20.60 0.76 -2.80
N TYR A 237 19.76 -0.23 -3.13
CA TYR A 237 20.02 -1.64 -2.92
C TYR A 237 19.92 -2.42 -4.23
N THR A 238 20.73 -3.48 -4.36
CA THR A 238 20.66 -4.39 -5.52
C THR A 238 19.37 -5.20 -5.54
N ASP A 239 18.76 -5.47 -4.38
CA ASP A 239 17.37 -5.91 -4.30
C ASP A 239 16.54 -4.73 -3.78
N PRO A 240 15.90 -3.94 -4.66
CA PRO A 240 15.22 -2.71 -4.26
C PRO A 240 13.96 -2.96 -3.43
N VAL A 241 13.38 -4.16 -3.48
CA VAL A 241 12.17 -4.50 -2.73
C VAL A 241 12.54 -4.98 -1.32
N LYS A 242 13.52 -5.89 -1.22
CA LYS A 242 13.97 -6.45 0.07
C LYS A 242 15.05 -5.64 0.75
N LYS A 243 15.58 -4.60 0.08
CA LYS A 243 16.61 -3.68 0.58
C LYS A 243 17.89 -4.41 0.99
N THR A 244 18.42 -5.25 0.09
CA THR A 244 19.69 -5.98 0.31
C THR A 244 20.75 -5.67 -0.74
N GLY A 245 22.01 -5.67 -0.31
CA GLY A 245 23.18 -5.25 -1.10
C GLY A 245 23.33 -3.73 -1.18
N GLN A 246 24.24 -3.22 -2.00
CA GLN A 246 24.44 -1.78 -2.20
C GLN A 246 24.46 -1.51 -3.70
N LEU A 247 23.69 -0.52 -4.13
CA LEU A 247 23.60 -0.09 -5.52
C LEU A 247 24.03 1.37 -5.65
N ASP A 248 25.03 1.60 -6.49
CA ASP A 248 25.59 2.93 -6.71
C ASP A 248 24.63 3.82 -7.50
N ALA A 249 24.20 3.36 -8.68
CA ALA A 249 23.27 4.11 -9.54
C ALA A 249 22.50 3.16 -10.46
N VAL A 250 21.28 3.55 -10.82
CA VAL A 250 20.51 2.94 -11.90
C VAL A 250 20.91 3.61 -13.22
N ILE A 251 21.17 2.78 -14.23
CA ILE A 251 21.61 3.25 -15.56
C ILE A 251 20.60 2.96 -16.68
N CYS A 252 19.55 2.18 -16.42
CA CYS A 252 18.44 1.97 -17.35
C CYS A 252 17.32 2.99 -17.12
N GLY A 253 16.59 3.37 -18.17
CA GLY A 253 15.43 4.24 -18.03
C GLY A 253 14.43 3.65 -17.03
N ILE A 254 13.68 4.49 -16.31
CA ILE A 254 12.61 4.03 -15.43
C ILE A 254 11.28 4.64 -15.87
N SER A 255 10.26 3.81 -16.00
CA SER A 255 8.86 4.20 -16.08
C SER A 255 8.15 3.71 -14.82
N ASN A 256 7.83 4.63 -13.90
CA ASN A 256 7.01 4.31 -12.75
C ASN A 256 5.54 4.30 -13.15
N GLU A 257 4.97 3.11 -13.36
CA GLU A 257 3.60 2.96 -13.82
C GLU A 257 2.61 2.97 -12.64
N TYR A 258 2.96 2.28 -11.56
CA TYR A 258 2.08 2.13 -10.40
C TYR A 258 2.84 1.86 -9.08
N GLY A 259 4.15 2.11 -9.04
CA GLY A 259 5.02 1.85 -7.89
C GLY A 259 5.28 3.07 -6.99
N ILE A 260 5.99 2.81 -5.89
CA ILE A 260 6.55 3.83 -5.00
C ILE A 260 8.08 3.77 -5.09
N ILE A 261 8.72 4.85 -5.52
CA ILE A 261 10.17 5.01 -5.45
C ILE A 261 10.51 5.65 -4.10
N GLU A 262 11.10 4.88 -3.20
CA GLU A 262 11.50 5.35 -1.86
C GLU A 262 12.79 6.18 -1.91
N ASP A 263 13.82 5.67 -2.59
CA ASP A 263 15.11 6.33 -2.77
C ASP A 263 15.85 5.69 -3.96
N GLY A 264 16.88 6.35 -4.48
CA GLY A 264 17.63 5.92 -5.67
C GLY A 264 18.52 7.00 -6.28
N ILE A 265 19.46 6.61 -7.14
CA ILE A 265 20.39 7.50 -7.85
C ILE A 265 20.19 7.07 -9.28
N PHE A 266 19.73 7.99 -10.11
CA PHE A 266 19.26 7.70 -11.43
C PHE A 266 20.09 8.50 -12.43
N ASN A 267 20.92 7.80 -13.19
CA ASN A 267 21.81 8.39 -14.22
C ASN A 267 21.16 8.42 -15.60
N THR A 268 19.84 8.48 -15.61
CA THR A 268 19.00 8.46 -16.80
C THR A 268 17.64 9.04 -16.44
N THR A 269 16.81 9.26 -17.44
CA THR A 269 15.46 9.79 -17.25
C THR A 269 14.57 8.81 -16.49
N VAL A 270 13.75 9.38 -15.62
CA VAL A 270 12.69 8.69 -14.90
C VAL A 270 11.35 9.33 -15.25
N THR A 271 10.38 8.53 -15.64
CA THR A 271 8.98 8.95 -15.80
C THR A 271 8.19 8.55 -14.56
N ASN A 272 7.56 9.51 -13.89
CA ASN A 272 6.61 9.25 -12.81
C ASN A 272 5.17 9.28 -13.32
N GLY A 273 4.91 8.39 -14.27
CA GLY A 273 3.68 8.29 -15.03
C GLY A 273 3.51 9.23 -16.20
N TRP A 274 2.77 8.74 -17.19
CA TRP A 274 2.45 9.47 -18.40
C TRP A 274 1.13 10.24 -18.26
N PRO A 275 0.99 11.40 -18.92
CA PRO A 275 -0.24 12.22 -18.82
C PRO A 275 -1.52 11.53 -19.28
N GLU A 276 -1.42 10.49 -20.11
CA GLU A 276 -2.56 9.78 -20.71
C GLU A 276 -2.95 8.51 -19.92
N ASP A 277 -2.17 8.17 -18.90
CA ASP A 277 -2.42 6.97 -18.14
C ASP A 277 -3.67 7.10 -17.24
N ASP A 278 -4.18 5.95 -16.80
CA ASP A 278 -5.33 5.88 -15.89
C ASP A 278 -5.09 6.68 -14.59
N PRO A 279 -5.90 7.72 -14.29
CA PRO A 279 -5.74 8.56 -13.10
C PRO A 279 -6.02 7.81 -11.78
N ALA A 280 -6.64 6.62 -11.83
CA ALA A 280 -6.79 5.77 -10.66
C ALA A 280 -5.45 5.12 -10.22
N LYS A 281 -4.45 5.08 -11.12
CA LYS A 281 -3.11 4.57 -10.80
C LYS A 281 -2.33 5.57 -9.96
N THR A 282 -2.23 5.28 -8.67
CA THR A 282 -1.37 6.01 -7.74
C THR A 282 0.10 5.66 -7.95
N ARG A 283 0.95 6.69 -8.06
CA ARG A 283 2.40 6.59 -8.23
C ARG A 283 3.06 7.62 -7.36
N LYS A 284 4.19 7.26 -6.76
CA LYS A 284 4.83 8.13 -5.79
C LYS A 284 6.35 8.11 -5.89
N ILE A 285 6.95 9.28 -5.75
CA ILE A 285 8.38 9.45 -5.44
C ILE A 285 8.48 10.05 -4.04
N GLU A 286 9.18 9.34 -3.15
CA GLU A 286 9.46 9.78 -1.78
C GLU A 286 10.89 10.29 -1.60
N GLY A 287 11.79 9.96 -2.53
CA GLY A 287 13.19 10.32 -2.43
C GLY A 287 13.99 9.92 -3.67
N GLY A 288 15.29 10.20 -3.62
CA GLY A 288 16.23 9.90 -4.69
C GLY A 288 16.95 11.12 -5.26
N THR A 289 17.97 10.85 -6.07
CA THR A 289 18.78 11.84 -6.80
C THR A 289 18.66 11.55 -8.30
N PHE A 290 18.05 12.47 -9.04
CA PHE A 290 17.70 12.32 -10.45
C PHE A 290 18.61 13.20 -11.29
N ALA A 291 19.76 12.64 -11.71
CA ALA A 291 20.83 13.38 -12.37
C ALA A 291 20.43 13.94 -13.75
N ALA A 292 19.53 13.25 -14.45
CA ALA A 292 18.95 13.71 -15.72
C ALA A 292 17.60 14.44 -15.54
N GLY A 293 17.13 14.60 -14.29
CA GLY A 293 15.77 15.05 -13.98
C GLY A 293 14.72 13.97 -14.27
N LEU A 294 13.46 14.38 -14.21
CA LEU A 294 12.35 13.54 -14.67
C LEU A 294 12.17 13.69 -16.18
N LEU A 295 11.42 12.79 -16.80
CA LEU A 295 10.93 12.95 -18.17
C LEU A 295 9.46 13.39 -18.18
N TYR A 296 8.60 12.74 -17.42
CA TYR A 296 7.20 13.15 -17.19
C TYR A 296 6.83 12.89 -15.74
N ASN A 297 5.77 13.55 -15.27
CA ASN A 297 5.20 13.32 -13.95
C ASN A 297 3.71 13.61 -13.97
N ASP A 298 2.92 12.58 -13.67
CA ASP A 298 1.50 12.67 -13.35
C ASP A 298 1.20 12.06 -11.96
N GLY A 299 2.25 11.68 -11.23
CA GLY A 299 2.19 11.13 -9.88
C GLY A 299 2.44 12.15 -8.78
N THR A 300 2.43 11.65 -7.54
CA THR A 300 2.77 12.46 -6.35
C THR A 300 4.27 12.44 -6.09
N ILE A 301 4.86 13.59 -5.80
CA ILE A 301 6.25 13.70 -5.35
C ILE A 301 6.26 14.31 -3.95
N THR A 302 6.97 13.68 -3.04
CA THR A 302 7.09 14.10 -1.63
C THR A 302 8.54 14.31 -1.17
N GLY A 303 9.51 13.94 -1.99
CA GLY A 303 10.93 14.04 -1.68
C GLY A 303 11.81 13.85 -2.91
N GLY A 304 13.10 14.11 -2.76
CA GLY A 304 14.12 13.89 -3.79
C GLY A 304 14.73 15.17 -4.35
N ALA A 305 15.85 15.00 -5.06
CA ALA A 305 16.67 16.02 -5.69
C ALA A 305 16.71 15.82 -7.21
N PHE A 306 16.40 16.87 -7.97
CA PHE A 306 16.14 16.80 -9.40
C PHE A 306 17.00 17.83 -10.15
N ASN A 307 17.61 17.39 -11.26
CA ASN A 307 18.31 18.28 -12.17
C ASN A 307 17.33 18.81 -13.23
N GLY A 308 17.21 20.14 -13.32
CA GLY A 308 16.32 20.81 -14.25
C GLY A 308 14.87 20.85 -13.75
N LYS A 309 14.24 22.02 -13.89
CA LYS A 309 12.82 22.22 -13.56
C LYS A 309 11.89 21.64 -14.62
N ASP A 310 12.24 21.89 -15.87
CA ASP A 310 11.49 21.45 -17.04
C ASP A 310 12.23 20.25 -17.61
N SER A 311 11.57 19.10 -17.60
CA SER A 311 12.09 17.90 -18.27
C SER A 311 12.30 18.16 -19.75
N ILE A 312 13.34 17.57 -20.31
CA ILE A 312 13.84 17.94 -21.65
C ILE A 312 12.81 17.76 -22.78
N PHE A 313 11.79 16.91 -22.60
CA PHE A 313 10.82 16.58 -23.65
C PHE A 313 9.34 16.92 -23.33
N THR A 314 9.04 17.73 -22.31
CA THR A 314 7.64 17.96 -21.91
C THR A 314 7.00 19.24 -22.44
N GLN A 315 5.69 19.15 -22.69
CA GLN A 315 4.79 20.28 -22.92
C GLN A 315 4.25 20.85 -21.58
N GLY A 316 5.11 21.10 -20.59
CA GLY A 316 4.68 21.67 -19.30
C GLY A 316 5.61 21.39 -18.12
N THR A 317 5.25 21.94 -16.95
CA THR A 317 5.98 21.81 -15.68
C THR A 317 5.92 20.37 -15.16
N VAL A 318 7.07 19.72 -14.95
CA VAL A 318 7.13 18.32 -14.49
C VAL A 318 7.15 18.20 -12.97
N LEU A 319 7.91 19.07 -12.30
CA LEU A 319 7.83 19.15 -10.84
C LEU A 319 6.58 19.94 -10.45
N SER A 320 5.62 19.29 -9.81
CA SER A 320 4.39 19.90 -9.32
C SER A 320 4.36 19.93 -7.78
N GLY A 321 3.89 21.03 -7.19
CA GLY A 321 3.87 21.21 -5.73
C GLY A 321 5.05 22.02 -5.17
N ASN A 322 5.40 21.79 -3.90
CA ASN A 322 6.29 22.65 -3.11
C ASN A 322 7.78 22.27 -3.21
N TYR A 323 8.29 22.07 -4.43
CA TYR A 323 9.75 21.99 -4.60
C TYR A 323 10.39 23.36 -4.34
N ARG A 324 11.70 23.35 -4.04
CA ARG A 324 12.53 24.52 -3.76
C ARG A 324 13.81 24.46 -4.57
N SER A 325 14.27 25.60 -5.05
CA SER A 325 15.51 25.73 -5.82
C SER A 325 16.72 25.86 -4.90
N VAL A 326 17.87 25.39 -5.36
CA VAL A 326 19.17 25.64 -4.73
C VAL A 326 20.05 26.35 -5.74
N THR A 327 20.50 27.55 -5.38
CA THR A 327 21.42 28.35 -6.19
C THR A 327 22.68 28.64 -5.39
N VAL A 328 23.77 28.98 -6.08
CA VAL A 328 25.00 29.42 -5.45
C VAL A 328 25.43 30.76 -6.03
N LYS A 329 25.61 31.74 -5.16
CA LYS A 329 26.06 33.07 -5.57
C LYS A 329 27.51 33.03 -6.05
N ASP A 330 27.76 33.67 -7.19
CA ASP A 330 29.08 33.80 -7.81
C ASP A 330 29.79 32.45 -8.10
N GLY A 331 29.00 31.37 -8.23
CA GLY A 331 29.50 30.01 -8.46
C GLY A 331 28.50 29.13 -9.20
N THR A 332 28.78 27.83 -9.24
CA THR A 332 27.89 26.80 -9.78
C THR A 332 27.93 25.55 -8.90
N ILE A 333 26.85 24.76 -8.95
CA ILE A 333 26.79 23.44 -8.29
C ILE A 333 27.37 22.40 -9.25
N LEU A 334 28.44 21.73 -8.85
CA LEU A 334 29.16 20.73 -9.65
C LEU A 334 28.65 19.31 -9.42
N LYS A 335 28.27 18.98 -8.18
CA LYS A 335 27.70 17.68 -7.81
C LYS A 335 26.63 17.79 -6.73
N VAL A 336 25.73 16.82 -6.74
CA VAL A 336 24.69 16.61 -5.73
C VAL A 336 24.68 15.12 -5.36
N ASN A 337 24.81 14.80 -4.08
CA ASN A 337 24.85 13.41 -3.56
C ASN A 337 25.81 12.51 -4.36
N ASP A 338 27.04 13.00 -4.59
CA ASP A 338 28.11 12.36 -5.39
C ASP A 338 27.83 12.18 -6.89
N THR A 339 26.77 12.79 -7.41
CA THR A 339 26.39 12.70 -8.83
C THR A 339 26.64 13.99 -9.59
N HIS A 340 27.09 13.86 -10.84
CA HIS A 340 27.17 14.98 -11.78
C HIS A 340 25.84 15.19 -12.49
N PRO A 341 25.54 16.42 -12.93
CA PRO A 341 24.32 16.67 -13.68
C PRO A 341 24.43 16.01 -15.05
N LEU A 342 23.34 15.45 -15.53
CA LEU A 342 23.21 14.94 -16.89
C LEU A 342 22.24 15.83 -17.66
N VAL A 343 22.64 16.22 -18.86
CA VAL A 343 21.83 17.03 -19.78
C VAL A 343 21.86 16.37 -21.14
N TYR A 344 20.86 16.61 -21.96
CA TYR A 344 20.93 16.14 -23.33
C TYR A 344 21.99 16.88 -24.13
N ASP A 345 22.59 16.15 -25.06
CA ASP A 345 23.47 16.71 -26.07
C ASP A 345 22.72 17.69 -26.98
N LYS A 346 23.44 18.32 -27.90
CA LYS A 346 22.85 19.31 -28.82
C LYS A 346 21.82 18.71 -29.78
N THR A 347 21.83 17.39 -29.97
CA THR A 347 20.87 16.69 -30.83
C THR A 347 19.65 16.19 -30.07
N ALA A 348 19.61 16.32 -28.75
CA ALA A 348 18.55 15.80 -27.89
C ALA A 348 18.35 14.29 -28.06
N HIS A 349 19.44 13.53 -28.18
CA HIS A 349 19.39 12.08 -28.32
C HIS A 349 20.17 11.36 -27.24
N ASP A 350 21.29 11.92 -26.79
CA ASP A 350 22.16 11.29 -25.81
C ASP A 350 22.29 12.15 -24.55
N LEU A 351 22.37 11.50 -23.39
CA LEU A 351 22.72 12.16 -22.13
C LEU A 351 24.24 12.31 -22.04
N VAL A 352 24.69 13.55 -21.82
CA VAL A 352 26.08 13.89 -21.58
C VAL A 352 26.23 14.56 -20.22
N GLN A 353 27.45 14.51 -19.68
CA GLN A 353 27.75 15.21 -18.43
C GLN A 353 27.61 16.72 -18.60
N GLY A 354 26.74 17.34 -17.81
CA GLY A 354 26.55 18.78 -17.73
C GLY A 354 27.66 19.46 -16.92
N SER A 355 27.76 20.78 -17.08
CA SER A 355 28.75 21.60 -16.36
C SER A 355 28.27 22.10 -14.99
N ALA A 356 26.96 22.16 -14.76
CA ALA A 356 26.35 22.60 -13.51
C ALA A 356 24.96 21.98 -13.32
N TRP A 357 24.60 21.73 -12.06
CA TRP A 357 23.24 21.35 -11.68
C TRP A 357 22.31 22.55 -11.69
N ASP A 358 21.10 22.35 -12.23
CA ASP A 358 19.93 23.20 -11.99
C ASP A 358 19.09 22.50 -10.91
N LEU A 359 19.49 22.65 -9.64
CA LEU A 359 19.02 21.80 -8.55
C LEU A 359 17.67 22.26 -7.99
N TYR A 360 16.68 21.38 -8.04
CA TYR A 360 15.41 21.49 -7.33
C TYR A 360 15.22 20.32 -6.37
N SER A 361 14.68 20.58 -5.19
CA SER A 361 14.48 19.55 -4.17
C SER A 361 13.25 19.83 -3.33
N TYR A 362 12.64 18.78 -2.79
CA TYR A 362 11.55 18.91 -1.83
C TYR A 362 12.08 19.10 -0.41
N ALA A 363 11.31 19.82 0.41
CA ALA A 363 11.61 20.05 1.82
C ALA A 363 11.81 18.72 2.55
N GLY A 364 12.77 18.69 3.48
CA GLY A 364 13.12 17.52 4.25
C GLY A 364 14.14 16.57 3.61
N THR A 365 14.41 16.71 2.31
CA THR A 365 15.45 15.95 1.61
C THR A 365 16.83 16.35 2.13
N VAL A 366 17.68 15.37 2.46
CA VAL A 366 19.08 15.62 2.84
C VAL A 366 19.92 15.70 1.57
N LEU A 367 20.66 16.79 1.41
CA LEU A 367 21.46 17.07 0.23
C LEU A 367 22.92 17.24 0.61
N THR A 368 23.82 16.66 -0.19
CA THR A 368 25.24 16.97 -0.21
C THR A 368 25.55 17.71 -1.50
N VAL A 369 25.95 18.98 -1.40
CA VAL A 369 26.18 19.87 -2.56
C VAL A 369 27.65 20.24 -2.65
N GLU A 370 28.28 19.96 -3.80
CA GLU A 370 29.64 20.39 -4.14
C GLU A 370 29.58 21.58 -5.10
N SER A 371 30.26 22.68 -4.78
CA SER A 371 30.36 23.88 -5.62
C SER A 371 31.78 24.11 -6.14
N ASN A 372 31.91 24.89 -7.23
CA ASN A 372 33.21 25.34 -7.73
C ASN A 372 33.87 26.41 -6.82
N VAL A 373 33.09 27.09 -5.99
CA VAL A 373 33.53 28.09 -5.01
C VAL A 373 33.30 27.60 -3.58
N ASP A 374 33.95 28.24 -2.61
CA ASP A 374 33.74 27.94 -1.19
C ASP A 374 32.35 28.39 -0.75
N ILE A 375 31.64 27.53 -0.02
CA ILE A 375 30.32 27.80 0.54
C ILE A 375 30.52 28.23 2.00
N THR A 376 30.07 29.43 2.35
CA THR A 376 30.32 30.06 3.66
C THR A 376 29.05 30.27 4.48
N ASN A 377 27.89 30.30 3.82
CA ASN A 377 26.59 30.45 4.45
C ASN A 377 25.49 29.82 3.57
N ILE A 378 24.35 29.51 4.18
CA ILE A 378 23.11 29.14 3.51
C ILE A 378 22.08 30.19 3.87
N ASN A 379 21.52 30.89 2.87
CA ASN A 379 20.58 31.99 3.10
C ASN A 379 21.12 33.04 4.08
N GLY A 380 22.43 33.31 4.09
CA GLY A 380 23.06 34.29 4.98
C GLY A 380 23.32 33.81 6.41
N GLN A 381 22.90 32.59 6.77
CA GLN A 381 23.22 31.96 8.05
C GLN A 381 24.48 31.09 7.94
N GLU A 382 25.35 31.14 8.94
CA GLU A 382 26.60 30.38 8.94
C GLU A 382 26.36 28.87 8.85
N ILE A 383 27.29 28.16 8.20
CA ILE A 383 27.29 26.69 8.17
C ILE A 383 27.43 26.15 9.60
N GLY A 384 26.57 25.22 9.98
CA GLY A 384 26.43 24.74 11.36
C GLY A 384 25.10 25.16 11.99
N ASP A 385 24.69 26.42 11.76
CA ASP A 385 23.45 26.97 12.30
C ASP A 385 22.28 26.84 11.32
N ALA A 386 22.57 27.01 10.02
CA ALA A 386 21.56 26.95 8.98
C ALA A 386 21.12 25.50 8.71
N PHE A 387 19.84 25.17 8.92
CA PHE A 387 19.21 23.92 8.42
C PHE A 387 19.97 22.61 8.73
N SER A 388 20.57 22.53 9.93
CA SER A 388 21.44 21.39 10.33
C SER A 388 22.60 21.15 9.37
N SER A 389 23.13 22.22 8.78
CA SER A 389 24.20 22.15 7.79
C SER A 389 25.57 21.87 8.41
N TYR A 390 26.45 21.24 7.65
CA TYR A 390 27.84 21.03 8.03
C TYR A 390 28.73 20.81 6.80
N TYR A 391 30.04 21.03 6.95
CA TYR A 391 31.01 20.68 5.93
C TYR A 391 31.32 19.18 5.97
N LEU A 392 31.00 18.46 4.89
CA LEU A 392 31.18 17.01 4.85
C LEU A 392 32.65 16.60 4.97
N ASN A 393 33.55 17.40 4.39
CA ASN A 393 35.00 17.18 4.38
C ASN A 393 35.75 18.01 5.45
N GLY A 394 35.04 18.51 6.46
CA GLY A 394 35.57 19.40 7.49
C GLY A 394 35.78 20.85 7.02
N GLU A 395 36.05 21.75 7.97
CA GLU A 395 36.07 23.21 7.75
C GLU A 395 37.18 23.70 6.80
N THR A 396 38.18 22.87 6.52
CA THR A 396 39.27 23.18 5.58
C THR A 396 38.83 23.08 4.13
N ASN A 397 37.81 22.28 3.81
CA ASN A 397 37.24 22.15 2.47
C ASN A 397 35.78 22.62 2.48
N LYS A 398 35.59 23.91 2.21
CA LYS A 398 34.29 24.56 2.25
C LYS A 398 33.47 24.41 0.98
N LYS A 399 33.95 23.64 0.00
CA LYS A 399 33.24 23.44 -1.28
C LYS A 399 32.12 22.42 -1.20
N VAL A 400 32.10 21.58 -0.16
CA VAL A 400 31.13 20.50 0.01
C VAL A 400 30.36 20.70 1.30
N VAL A 401 29.06 20.96 1.18
CA VAL A 401 28.16 21.19 2.31
C VAL A 401 27.03 20.16 2.29
N CYS A 402 26.70 19.60 3.45
CA CYS A 402 25.50 18.80 3.65
C CYS A 402 24.47 19.62 4.42
N PHE A 403 23.19 19.57 4.06
CA PHE A 403 22.10 20.22 4.77
C PHE A 403 20.76 19.54 4.50
N LYS A 404 19.78 19.76 5.38
CA LYS A 404 18.39 19.33 5.15
C LYS A 404 17.65 20.45 4.43
N MET A 405 17.03 20.14 3.29
CA MET A 405 16.31 21.13 2.49
C MET A 405 15.17 21.77 3.31
N PRO A 406 15.13 23.11 3.47
CA PRO A 406 14.02 23.79 4.14
C PRO A 406 12.79 23.89 3.25
N ASP A 407 11.68 24.38 3.83
CA ASP A 407 10.46 24.72 3.08
C ASP A 407 10.55 26.10 2.39
N SER A 408 11.76 26.51 1.99
CA SER A 408 12.06 27.75 1.28
C SER A 408 13.22 27.55 0.29
N ASP A 409 13.35 28.45 -0.68
CA ASP A 409 14.47 28.41 -1.62
C ASP A 409 15.80 28.62 -0.90
N VAL A 410 16.85 28.01 -1.43
CA VAL A 410 18.21 28.07 -0.89
C VAL A 410 19.12 28.83 -1.83
N GLU A 411 19.77 29.86 -1.28
CA GLU A 411 20.86 30.62 -1.90
C GLU A 411 22.12 30.39 -1.05
N LEU A 412 23.04 29.58 -1.57
CA LEU A 412 24.36 29.39 -1.00
C LEU A 412 25.21 30.63 -1.25
N ASN A 413 25.98 31.06 -0.25
CA ASN A 413 26.73 32.31 -0.27
C ASN A 413 25.85 33.56 -0.45
N SER A 414 24.64 33.53 0.09
CA SER A 414 23.76 34.69 0.03
C SER A 414 24.44 35.88 0.72
N THR A 415 24.29 37.05 0.11
CA THR A 415 24.61 38.34 0.76
C THR A 415 23.42 38.93 1.48
N LYS A 416 22.25 38.30 1.36
CA LYS A 416 21.11 38.65 2.19
C LYS A 416 21.38 38.02 3.54
N ILE A 417 21.75 38.84 4.51
CA ILE A 417 21.72 38.40 5.90
C ILE A 417 20.24 38.13 6.18
N VAL A 418 19.84 36.85 6.18
CA VAL A 418 18.62 36.48 6.88
C VAL A 418 18.94 36.74 8.33
N VAL A 419 18.52 37.92 8.81
CA VAL A 419 18.25 38.10 10.23
C VAL A 419 17.39 36.89 10.56
N PRO A 420 17.82 36.01 11.49
CA PRO A 420 17.00 34.89 11.86
C PRO A 420 15.64 35.49 12.18
N ASP A 421 14.60 35.06 11.46
CA ASP A 421 13.26 35.37 11.91
C ASP A 421 13.25 34.99 13.40
N PRO A 422 12.85 35.91 14.29
CA PRO A 422 12.86 35.60 15.71
C PRO A 422 12.10 34.29 15.84
N LYS A 423 12.76 33.30 16.45
CA LYS A 423 12.19 31.99 16.77
C LYS A 423 10.71 32.20 17.09
N PRO A 424 9.76 31.52 16.44
CA PRO A 424 8.35 31.72 16.73
C PRO A 424 8.19 31.60 18.24
N GLU A 425 7.77 32.70 18.84
CA GLU A 425 7.36 32.74 20.23
C GLU A 425 6.28 31.65 20.36
N PRO A 426 6.33 30.78 21.39
CA PRO A 426 5.33 29.74 21.53
C PRO A 426 3.95 30.39 21.43
N GLU A 427 3.14 29.96 20.47
CA GLU A 427 1.72 30.34 20.44
C GLU A 427 1.17 30.10 21.84
N PRO A 428 0.44 31.06 22.43
CA PRO A 428 -0.10 30.88 23.77
C PRO A 428 -0.91 29.58 23.76
N GLU A 429 -0.46 28.59 24.54
CA GLU A 429 -1.15 27.32 24.69
C GLU A 429 -2.65 27.60 24.86
N ALA A 430 -3.46 26.96 24.01
CA ALA A 430 -4.90 27.11 24.05
C ALA A 430 -5.34 27.00 25.52
N PRO A 431 -6.15 27.93 26.03
CA PRO A 431 -6.54 27.90 27.44
C PRO A 431 -7.12 26.52 27.79
N THR A 432 -6.55 25.86 28.80
CA THR A 432 -6.97 24.52 29.23
C THR A 432 -7.46 24.51 30.68
N TYR A 433 -8.16 23.45 31.08
CA TYR A 433 -8.50 23.10 32.46
C TYR A 433 -8.20 21.62 32.72
N THR A 434 -8.03 21.21 33.98
CA THR A 434 -7.80 19.80 34.33
C THR A 434 -9.14 19.13 34.66
N LEU A 435 -9.47 18.03 33.98
CA LEU A 435 -10.64 17.21 34.28
C LEU A 435 -10.21 15.84 34.80
N THR A 436 -10.76 15.42 35.94
CA THR A 436 -10.63 14.06 36.49
C THR A 436 -12.01 13.42 36.62
N VAL A 437 -12.18 12.20 36.10
CA VAL A 437 -13.42 11.42 36.22
C VAL A 437 -13.15 10.15 37.03
N LYS A 438 -13.89 9.97 38.12
CA LYS A 438 -13.85 8.77 38.98
C LYS A 438 -15.12 7.93 38.78
N GLY A 439 -14.94 6.62 38.64
CA GLY A 439 -16.04 5.70 38.33
C GLY A 439 -16.51 5.74 36.86
N GLY A 440 -15.84 6.55 36.02
CA GLY A 440 -16.13 6.70 34.60
C GLY A 440 -14.91 7.12 33.79
N THR A 441 -15.14 7.42 32.51
CA THR A 441 -14.15 7.93 31.57
C THR A 441 -14.72 9.12 30.80
N PHE A 442 -13.87 9.91 30.17
CA PHE A 442 -14.29 10.96 29.25
C PHE A 442 -13.51 10.97 27.94
N THR A 443 -14.12 11.55 26.91
CA THR A 443 -13.50 11.80 25.61
C THR A 443 -13.76 13.24 25.16
N TYR A 444 -12.82 13.80 24.41
CA TYR A 444 -12.99 15.08 23.70
C TYR A 444 -12.29 14.99 22.34
N ASN A 445 -12.76 15.74 21.34
CA ASN A 445 -12.21 15.77 19.97
C ASN A 445 -12.01 14.39 19.31
N GLY A 446 -12.86 13.40 19.64
CA GLY A 446 -12.76 12.04 19.09
C GLY A 446 -11.55 11.23 19.57
N GLY A 447 -10.87 11.68 20.62
CA GLY A 447 -9.72 10.99 21.22
C GLY A 447 -10.10 9.76 22.05
N GLU A 448 -9.07 9.06 22.55
CA GLU A 448 -9.23 7.89 23.41
C GLU A 448 -9.89 8.24 24.76
N ALA A 449 -10.56 7.24 25.37
CA ALA A 449 -11.21 7.41 26.67
C ALA A 449 -10.18 7.57 27.79
N MET A 450 -10.27 8.68 28.53
CA MET A 450 -9.34 9.07 29.58
C MET A 450 -10.05 9.16 30.94
N THR A 451 -9.29 9.04 32.03
CA THR A 451 -9.79 9.28 33.41
C THR A 451 -9.26 10.58 34.00
N SER A 452 -8.19 11.16 33.44
CA SER A 452 -7.65 12.47 33.82
C SER A 452 -6.83 13.08 32.68
N ALA A 453 -7.08 14.35 32.32
CA ALA A 453 -6.31 15.06 31.29
C ALA A 453 -6.45 16.59 31.40
N SER A 454 -5.55 17.32 30.72
CA SER A 454 -5.70 18.76 30.48
C SER A 454 -6.52 18.97 29.21
N VAL A 455 -7.71 19.54 29.35
CA VAL A 455 -8.71 19.68 28.29
C VAL A 455 -8.77 21.13 27.82
N PRO A 456 -8.78 21.42 26.50
CA PRO A 456 -9.03 22.76 25.99
C PRO A 456 -10.39 23.31 26.46
N VAL A 457 -10.44 24.59 26.86
CA VAL A 457 -11.69 25.20 27.34
C VAL A 457 -12.76 25.24 26.25
N ASP A 458 -12.38 25.25 24.98
CA ASP A 458 -13.26 25.23 23.81
C ASP A 458 -13.62 23.82 23.32
N ALA A 459 -13.14 22.77 23.99
CA ALA A 459 -13.51 21.40 23.67
C ALA A 459 -14.81 20.99 24.36
N GLU A 460 -15.67 20.30 23.62
CA GLU A 460 -16.81 19.58 24.16
C GLU A 460 -16.35 18.23 24.71
N VAL A 461 -16.77 17.90 25.95
CA VAL A 461 -16.32 16.68 26.64
C VAL A 461 -17.48 15.75 26.94
N LYS A 462 -17.42 14.51 26.48
CA LYS A 462 -18.41 13.49 26.83
C LYS A 462 -17.90 12.63 27.98
N VAL A 463 -18.61 12.64 29.10
CA VAL A 463 -18.36 11.79 30.28
C VAL A 463 -19.26 10.56 30.21
N THR A 464 -18.76 9.38 30.57
CA THR A 464 -19.49 8.11 30.53
C THR A 464 -19.10 7.23 31.73
N LEU A 465 -20.09 6.55 32.32
CA LEU A 465 -19.92 5.62 33.42
C LEU A 465 -19.10 4.40 32.99
N ASN A 466 -18.19 3.97 33.86
CA ASN A 466 -17.54 2.69 33.70
C ASN A 466 -18.34 1.64 34.49
N GLN A 467 -19.15 0.85 33.79
CA GLN A 467 -19.99 -0.17 34.43
C GLN A 467 -19.17 -1.23 35.19
N SER A 468 -17.91 -1.47 34.80
CA SER A 468 -17.04 -2.40 35.52
C SER A 468 -16.54 -1.85 36.87
N ALA A 469 -16.68 -0.54 37.11
CA ALA A 469 -16.31 0.11 38.35
C ALA A 469 -17.49 0.21 39.35
N VAL A 470 -18.69 -0.23 38.98
CA VAL A 470 -19.87 -0.24 39.86
C VAL A 470 -19.67 -1.31 40.96
N PRO A 471 -19.72 -0.95 42.26
CA PRO A 471 -19.58 -1.92 43.34
C PRO A 471 -20.68 -3.00 43.32
N GLU A 472 -20.34 -4.23 43.70
CA GLU A 472 -21.28 -5.35 43.77
C GLU A 472 -22.45 -5.04 44.74
N GLY A 473 -23.68 -5.24 44.29
CA GLY A 473 -24.90 -4.93 45.05
C GLY A 473 -25.37 -3.46 44.98
N MET A 474 -24.65 -2.60 44.26
CA MET A 474 -25.05 -1.20 44.04
C MET A 474 -25.43 -0.93 42.58
N VAL A 475 -26.18 0.14 42.36
CA VAL A 475 -26.48 0.72 41.05
C VAL A 475 -26.01 2.17 41.01
N PHE A 476 -25.69 2.67 39.82
CA PHE A 476 -25.40 4.08 39.62
C PHE A 476 -26.59 4.95 40.07
N ASP A 477 -26.29 6.08 40.70
CA ASP A 477 -27.27 7.02 41.23
C ASP A 477 -27.19 8.36 40.48
N LEU A 478 -26.06 9.05 40.59
CA LEU A 478 -25.84 10.36 39.96
C LEU A 478 -24.34 10.68 39.82
N TRP A 479 -24.05 11.76 39.09
CA TRP A 479 -22.71 12.36 39.02
C TRP A 479 -22.56 13.50 40.02
N ALA A 480 -21.56 13.41 40.90
CA ALA A 480 -21.15 14.52 41.76
C ALA A 480 -20.05 15.34 41.07
N MET A 481 -20.13 16.66 41.13
CA MET A 481 -19.16 17.58 40.53
C MET A 481 -18.71 18.62 41.56
N ASP A 482 -17.43 18.99 41.55
CA ASP A 482 -16.84 19.95 42.50
C ASP A 482 -16.76 21.40 41.98
N GLU A 483 -16.90 21.62 40.67
CA GLU A 483 -16.79 22.94 40.03
C GLU A 483 -18.14 23.67 39.95
N ALA A 484 -18.18 24.88 40.51
CA ALA A 484 -19.41 25.67 40.61
C ALA A 484 -19.89 26.20 39.26
N SER A 485 -19.02 26.35 38.25
CA SER A 485 -19.41 26.78 36.91
C SER A 485 -20.24 25.74 36.15
N LEU A 486 -20.25 24.48 36.62
CA LEU A 486 -21.07 23.40 36.06
C LEU A 486 -22.47 23.33 36.69
N LEU A 487 -22.83 24.27 37.57
CA LEU A 487 -24.15 24.37 38.18
C LEU A 487 -25.23 24.65 37.11
N GLY A 488 -26.07 23.64 36.86
CA GLY A 488 -27.19 23.74 35.92
C GLY A 488 -26.79 23.61 34.44
N ASN A 489 -25.49 23.50 34.14
CA ASN A 489 -24.99 23.23 32.81
C ASN A 489 -23.65 22.47 32.88
N PRO A 490 -23.60 21.17 32.54
CA PRO A 490 -24.67 20.41 31.91
C PRO A 490 -25.79 20.04 32.88
N ALA A 491 -27.03 20.10 32.39
CA ALA A 491 -28.17 19.52 33.06
C ALA A 491 -28.12 18.00 32.84
N VAL A 492 -27.58 17.26 33.81
CA VAL A 492 -27.51 15.80 33.76
C VAL A 492 -28.76 15.21 34.39
N ALA A 493 -29.49 14.36 33.67
CA ALA A 493 -30.67 13.73 34.23
C ALA A 493 -30.30 12.71 35.31
N TYR A 494 -31.20 12.48 36.26
CA TYR A 494 -31.03 11.46 37.30
C TYR A 494 -30.87 10.07 36.66
N ASN A 495 -29.93 9.26 37.15
CA ASN A 495 -29.49 7.97 36.59
C ASN A 495 -28.91 8.01 35.17
N GLU A 496 -28.61 9.18 34.60
CA GLU A 496 -28.02 9.25 33.27
C GLU A 496 -26.53 8.85 33.32
N GLU A 497 -26.21 7.69 32.75
CA GLU A 497 -24.87 7.09 32.80
C GLU A 497 -23.83 7.85 31.94
N SER A 498 -24.26 8.84 31.15
CA SER A 498 -23.37 9.68 30.36
C SER A 498 -23.92 11.08 30.19
N PHE A 499 -23.06 12.08 30.08
CA PHE A 499 -23.45 13.45 29.78
C PHE A 499 -22.33 14.20 29.07
N THR A 500 -22.64 15.39 28.55
CA THR A 500 -21.68 16.21 27.81
C THR A 500 -21.46 17.53 28.52
N ILE A 501 -20.20 17.87 28.83
CA ILE A 501 -19.80 19.21 29.27
C ILE A 501 -19.63 20.07 28.01
N PRO A 502 -20.42 21.14 27.84
CA PRO A 502 -20.32 21.99 26.65
C PRO A 502 -19.02 22.78 26.62
N ALA A 503 -18.51 23.03 25.42
CA ALA A 503 -17.40 23.93 25.17
C ALA A 503 -17.63 25.31 25.83
N GLY A 504 -16.60 25.85 26.46
CA GLY A 504 -16.58 27.18 27.08
C GLY A 504 -17.19 27.26 28.48
N THR A 505 -17.63 26.14 29.07
CA THR A 505 -18.33 26.14 30.38
C THR A 505 -17.37 26.17 31.58
N VAL A 506 -16.15 25.65 31.41
CA VAL A 506 -15.14 25.57 32.48
C VAL A 506 -14.09 26.66 32.28
N ALA A 507 -13.77 27.38 33.35
CA ALA A 507 -12.77 28.44 33.31
C ALA A 507 -11.35 27.89 33.10
N LYS A 508 -10.50 28.67 32.43
CA LYS A 508 -9.08 28.35 32.25
C LYS A 508 -8.41 28.11 33.62
N ASN A 509 -7.56 27.09 33.69
CA ASN A 509 -6.81 26.66 34.88
C ASN A 509 -7.67 26.15 36.05
N SER A 510 -8.97 25.89 35.84
CA SER A 510 -9.79 25.17 36.82
C SER A 510 -9.34 23.71 36.95
N ILE A 511 -9.60 23.12 38.11
CA ILE A 511 -9.48 21.68 38.38
C ILE A 511 -10.89 21.18 38.67
N VAL A 512 -11.39 20.31 37.81
CA VAL A 512 -12.73 19.75 37.88
C VAL A 512 -12.65 18.26 38.15
N THR A 513 -13.37 17.80 39.16
CA THR A 513 -13.58 16.39 39.48
C THR A 513 -15.05 16.04 39.27
N VAL A 514 -15.28 15.00 38.46
CA VAL A 514 -16.60 14.36 38.30
C VAL A 514 -16.51 12.95 38.89
N GLU A 515 -17.40 12.63 39.82
CA GLU A 515 -17.36 11.35 40.54
C GLU A 515 -18.73 10.64 40.49
N ALA A 516 -18.74 9.41 39.99
CA ALA A 516 -19.93 8.56 40.00
C ALA A 516 -20.33 8.22 41.44
N GLN A 517 -21.60 8.43 41.77
CA GLN A 517 -22.19 8.02 43.05
C GLN A 517 -23.06 6.79 42.82
N TYR A 518 -23.11 5.93 43.84
CA TYR A 518 -23.81 4.66 43.79
C TYR A 518 -24.80 4.55 44.95
N ARG A 519 -25.89 3.80 44.74
CA ARG A 519 -26.89 3.48 45.76
C ARG A 519 -27.14 1.97 45.81
N ASP A 520 -27.68 1.49 46.93
CA ASP A 520 -28.05 0.08 47.08
C ASP A 520 -29.16 -0.30 46.09
N ALA A 521 -28.97 -1.42 45.37
CA ALA A 521 -29.88 -1.88 44.33
C ALA A 521 -31.29 -2.25 44.86
N THR A 522 -31.44 -2.43 46.18
CA THR A 522 -32.71 -2.82 46.83
C THR A 522 -33.60 -1.64 47.21
N ILE A 523 -33.11 -0.40 47.07
CA ILE A 523 -33.87 0.82 47.34
C ILE A 523 -34.63 1.23 46.06
N GLU A 524 -35.96 1.10 46.05
CA GLU A 524 -36.81 1.56 44.93
C GLU A 524 -36.70 3.09 44.74
N SER A 525 -36.51 3.52 43.48
CA SER A 525 -36.51 4.94 43.10
C SER A 525 -37.95 5.43 42.93
N GLU A 526 -38.48 6.19 43.88
CA GLU A 526 -39.66 7.01 43.62
C GLU A 526 -39.23 8.40 43.10
N PRO A 527 -39.55 8.77 41.86
CA PRO A 527 -39.22 10.09 41.32
C PRO A 527 -40.21 11.13 41.87
N SER A 528 -39.78 12.01 42.77
CA SER A 528 -40.56 13.22 43.07
C SER A 528 -40.32 14.28 42.00
N ILE A 529 -41.41 14.79 41.44
CA ILE A 529 -41.53 15.70 40.29
C ILE A 529 -40.83 17.05 40.54
N LEU A 530 -39.51 17.08 40.40
CA LEU A 530 -38.64 18.25 40.15
C LEU A 530 -37.27 17.69 39.76
N GLY A 531 -37.15 17.24 38.50
CA GLY A 531 -35.91 16.75 37.93
C GLY A 531 -34.89 17.88 37.73
N THR A 532 -33.62 17.53 37.86
CA THR A 532 -32.38 18.34 37.74
C THR A 532 -31.83 18.83 39.09
N ALA A 533 -30.93 18.04 39.69
CA ALA A 533 -30.09 18.49 40.80
C ALA A 533 -28.66 17.96 40.63
N ALA A 534 -27.74 18.84 40.24
CA ALA A 534 -26.31 18.69 40.49
C ALA A 534 -26.06 19.02 41.97
N ILE A 535 -25.54 18.08 42.77
CA ILE A 535 -25.23 18.31 44.18
C ILE A 535 -23.72 18.54 44.34
N ILE A 536 -23.34 19.75 44.74
CA ILE A 536 -21.98 20.15 45.11
C ILE A 536 -21.64 19.57 46.49
N GLY A 537 -20.63 18.70 46.56
CA GLY A 537 -20.06 18.18 47.79
C GLY A 537 -18.62 18.66 48.00
N VAL A 538 -18.35 19.42 49.07
CA VAL A 538 -16.99 19.84 49.44
C VAL A 538 -16.28 18.63 50.08
N ALA A 539 -15.30 18.06 49.38
CA ALA A 539 -14.49 16.97 49.91
C ALA A 539 -13.52 17.47 51.00
N GLY A 540 -13.92 17.30 52.26
CA GLY A 540 -13.05 17.40 53.43
C GLY A 540 -13.11 16.11 54.24
N ALA A 541 -12.08 15.27 54.10
CA ALA A 541 -11.67 14.16 54.97
C ALA A 541 -12.74 13.26 55.63
N GLY A 542 -12.77 11.98 55.22
CA GLY A 542 -13.07 10.85 56.13
C GLY A 542 -14.52 10.35 56.15
N THR A 543 -14.70 9.08 55.75
CA THR A 543 -15.73 8.12 56.19
C THR A 543 -17.01 8.68 56.87
N ALA A 544 -18.13 8.73 56.15
CA ALA A 544 -19.47 8.48 56.72
C ALA A 544 -20.54 8.37 55.62
N VAL A 545 -21.31 7.28 55.68
CA VAL A 545 -22.63 7.15 55.04
C VAL A 545 -23.57 8.17 55.68
N ILE A 546 -24.18 9.09 54.92
CA ILE A 546 -25.33 9.87 55.37
C ILE A 546 -26.41 9.91 54.29
N VAL A 547 -27.51 9.25 54.64
CA VAL A 547 -28.83 9.26 54.04
C VAL A 547 -29.47 10.66 54.16
N TRP A 548 -29.97 11.19 53.04
CA TRP A 548 -31.10 12.13 52.88
C TRP A 548 -31.24 13.35 53.82
N GLN A 549 -30.83 14.55 53.39
CA GLN A 549 -31.47 15.85 53.70
C GLN A 549 -31.24 16.89 52.57
N GLY A 550 -31.91 16.73 51.42
CA GLY A 550 -31.84 17.64 50.27
C GLY A 550 -32.64 18.95 50.38
N TYR A 551 -33.11 19.33 51.58
CA TYR A 551 -34.09 20.43 51.72
C TYR A 551 -33.56 21.73 52.34
N ARG A 552 -32.26 21.86 52.69
CA ARG A 552 -31.73 23.10 53.31
C ARG A 552 -30.61 23.84 52.59
N ILE A 553 -29.97 23.26 51.58
CA ILE A 553 -28.88 23.94 50.86
C ILE A 553 -29.39 24.74 49.65
N GLY A 554 -30.49 24.31 49.01
CA GLY A 554 -31.08 25.02 47.86
C GLY A 554 -31.80 26.33 48.20
N MET A 555 -32.31 26.49 49.43
CA MET A 555 -32.98 27.72 49.86
C MET A 555 -32.01 28.89 50.13
N GLU A 556 -30.81 28.61 50.67
CA GLU A 556 -29.83 29.68 50.99
C GLU A 556 -29.17 30.28 49.73
N LEU A 557 -29.11 29.54 48.62
CA LEU A 557 -28.60 30.04 47.34
C LEU A 557 -29.66 30.77 46.51
N TYR A 558 -30.93 30.35 46.59
CA TYR A 558 -32.05 31.05 45.95
C TYR A 558 -32.29 32.44 46.57
N GLU A 559 -32.18 32.56 47.91
CA GLU A 559 -32.25 33.86 48.59
C GLU A 559 -31.08 34.81 48.26
N LYS A 560 -29.92 34.27 47.83
CA LYS A 560 -28.73 35.08 47.53
C LYS A 560 -28.65 35.57 46.08
N TYR A 561 -29.32 34.91 45.12
CA TYR A 561 -29.16 35.22 43.70
C TYR A 561 -30.47 35.40 42.90
N PHE A 562 -31.65 35.11 43.47
CA PHE A 562 -32.89 35.06 42.69
C PHE A 562 -34.12 35.71 43.36
N GLN A 563 -33.94 36.72 44.23
CA GLN A 563 -35.05 37.62 44.54
C GLN A 563 -35.18 38.75 43.51
N PRO A 564 -36.36 38.95 42.90
CA PRO A 564 -36.63 40.06 42.01
C PRO A 564 -36.74 41.37 42.81
N THR A 565 -35.99 42.38 42.37
CA THR A 565 -36.18 43.78 42.79
C THR A 565 -37.60 44.21 42.43
N PRO A 566 -38.36 44.85 43.34
CA PRO A 566 -39.69 45.37 43.00
C PRO A 566 -39.58 46.55 42.02
N GLU A 567 -40.46 46.54 41.02
CA GLU A 567 -40.65 47.59 40.01
C GLU A 567 -41.64 48.67 40.51
N GLU A 568 -41.71 49.77 39.72
CA GLU A 568 -42.48 51.03 39.86
C GLU A 568 -41.89 52.10 40.81
N ASP A 569 -41.71 53.37 40.39
CA ASP A 569 -42.64 54.14 39.56
C ASP A 569 -41.97 55.32 38.80
N ALA A 570 -42.66 55.77 37.77
CA ALA A 570 -42.23 56.66 36.69
C ALA A 570 -42.01 58.14 37.06
N VAL A 571 -41.05 58.80 36.38
CA VAL A 571 -41.13 60.23 36.02
C VAL A 571 -40.56 60.45 34.60
N VAL A 572 -41.32 61.18 33.80
CA VAL A 572 -41.24 61.38 32.35
C VAL A 572 -40.47 62.66 31.97
N GLU A 573 -39.53 62.52 31.02
CA GLU A 573 -39.04 63.43 29.94
C GLU A 573 -38.60 64.90 30.20
N PRO A 574 -37.82 65.56 29.29
CA PRO A 574 -37.59 65.22 27.88
C PRO A 574 -36.14 65.25 27.34
N THR A 575 -36.06 64.69 26.14
CA THR A 575 -35.05 64.77 25.07
C THR A 575 -34.56 66.19 24.75
N LEU A 576 -33.28 66.29 24.36
CA LEU A 576 -32.84 67.37 23.47
C LEU A 576 -31.76 66.88 22.49
N GLU A 577 -31.95 67.33 21.26
CA GLU A 577 -31.23 67.00 20.04
C GLU A 577 -29.79 67.53 19.98
N SER A 578 -29.00 66.84 19.15
CA SER A 578 -27.96 67.37 18.27
C SER A 578 -27.94 68.91 18.08
N GLN A 579 -26.78 69.55 18.28
CA GLN A 579 -26.00 70.28 17.26
C GLN A 579 -24.90 71.16 17.89
N MET A 580 -23.92 71.49 17.03
CA MET A 580 -22.91 72.58 17.08
C MET A 580 -21.60 72.25 17.82
N THR A 581 -20.47 72.01 17.13
CA THR A 581 -19.59 72.92 16.34
C THR A 581 -18.95 74.06 17.13
N ASP A 582 -17.62 74.16 16.93
CA ASP A 582 -16.79 75.38 16.79
C ASP A 582 -16.16 76.03 18.05
N PRO A 583 -15.11 76.88 17.93
CA PRO A 583 -13.75 76.60 17.39
C PRO A 583 -12.62 77.33 18.20
N ILE A 584 -11.43 77.49 17.57
CA ILE A 584 -10.34 78.50 17.78
C ILE A 584 -9.26 78.09 18.82
N SER A 585 -7.95 78.12 18.56
CA SER A 585 -7.12 78.90 17.60
C SER A 585 -5.97 78.11 16.98
#